data_AF-A0A829QG00-F1
#
_entry.id   AF-A0A829QG00-F1
#
_cell.length_a   1.000
_cell.length_b   1.000
_cell.length_c   1.000
_cell.angle_alpha   90.00
_cell.angle_beta   90.00
_cell.angle_gamma   90.00
#
_symmetry.space_group_name_H-M   'P 1'
#
loop_
_entity.id
_entity.type
_entity.pdbx_description
1 polymer ?
#
loop_
_entity_poly.entity_id
_entity_poly.type
_entity_poly.pdbx_seq_one_letter_code
_entity_poly.pdbx_strand_id
1 'polypeptide(L)'
;MTNFHAATSQDGQKTDLGDNVAFKTPSGKTRCMTDNIQPGTLSCLVNLTNPPKRPAGTEGNWVGGWTDFSGRQVTVGGLHGDPGPFQSGDGNPLDYGGRLSFGDFSCRSETSGLFCANTKAKSAIRISDAGIEPFGCLQEATPSEGNGREFSC
;
A
#
# COMPACT_ATOMS: atom_id res chain seq x y z
N MET A 1 -12.42 18.76 -8.16
CA MET A 1 -12.05 17.33 -8.13
C MET A 1 -10.78 17.22 -7.30
N THR A 2 -10.70 16.25 -6.39
CA THR A 2 -9.49 16.02 -5.57
C THR A 2 -8.35 15.56 -6.48
N ASN A 3 -7.17 16.16 -6.34
CA ASN A 3 -5.99 15.76 -7.11
C ASN A 3 -5.25 14.64 -6.36
N PHE A 4 -5.16 13.45 -6.95
CA PHE A 4 -4.41 12.32 -6.39
C PHE A 4 -3.01 12.13 -7.01
N HIS A 5 -2.62 12.99 -7.94
CA HIS A 5 -1.31 13.01 -8.59
C HIS A 5 -0.33 13.98 -7.90
N ALA A 6 -0.52 14.20 -6.60
CA ALA A 6 0.36 15.02 -5.80
C ALA A 6 0.48 14.44 -4.40
N ALA A 7 1.67 14.58 -3.83
CA ALA A 7 1.95 14.31 -2.42
C ALA A 7 2.33 15.61 -1.72
N THR A 8 2.09 15.67 -0.41
CA THR A 8 2.45 16.80 0.43
C THR A 8 3.24 16.29 1.63
N SER A 9 4.46 16.77 1.78
CA SER A 9 5.34 16.46 2.89
C SER A 9 4.88 17.13 4.19
N GLN A 10 5.49 16.75 5.31
CA GLN A 10 5.13 17.28 6.63
C GLN A 10 5.37 18.80 6.78
N ASP A 11 6.36 19.34 6.07
CA ASP A 11 6.66 20.78 5.99
C ASP A 11 5.78 21.52 4.96
N GLY A 12 4.85 20.81 4.31
CA GLY A 12 3.87 21.39 3.39
C GLY A 12 4.37 21.55 1.95
N GLN A 13 5.57 21.08 1.61
CA GLN A 13 6.03 21.04 0.23
C GLN A 13 5.15 20.09 -0.58
N LYS A 14 4.68 20.58 -1.72
CA LYS A 14 3.85 19.80 -2.64
C LYS A 14 4.71 19.27 -3.78
N THR A 15 4.67 17.96 -3.97
CA THR A 15 5.35 17.27 -5.07
C THR A 15 4.31 16.81 -6.09
N ASP A 16 4.52 17.15 -7.35
CA ASP A 16 3.77 16.57 -8.48
C ASP A 16 4.32 15.16 -8.75
N LEU A 17 3.42 14.18 -8.84
CA LEU A 17 3.77 12.77 -9.04
C LEU A 17 3.69 12.33 -10.51
N GLY A 18 3.27 13.22 -11.42
CA GLY A 18 2.97 12.87 -12.80
C GLY A 18 1.82 11.86 -12.87
N ASP A 19 2.02 10.75 -13.56
CA ASP A 19 0.99 9.70 -13.69
C ASP A 19 0.81 8.87 -12.41
N ASN A 20 1.73 8.98 -11.45
CA ASN A 20 1.64 8.25 -10.19
C ASN A 20 0.57 8.83 -9.27
N VAL A 21 0.06 7.97 -8.41
CA VAL A 21 -1.05 8.29 -7.51
C VAL A 21 -0.61 8.16 -6.08
N ALA A 22 -1.03 9.10 -5.24
CA ALA A 22 -0.92 9.04 -3.79
C ALA A 22 -2.26 9.36 -3.14
N PHE A 23 -2.63 8.61 -2.11
CA PHE A 23 -3.81 8.87 -1.30
C PHE A 23 -3.68 8.27 0.10
N LYS A 24 -4.54 8.70 1.01
CA LYS A 24 -4.66 8.11 2.34
C LYS A 24 -6.11 7.85 2.72
N THR A 25 -6.33 6.90 3.62
CA THR A 25 -7.64 6.74 4.26
C THR A 25 -7.95 7.95 5.15
N PRO A 26 -9.23 8.33 5.34
CA PRO A 26 -9.61 9.46 6.19
C PRO A 26 -9.18 9.29 7.65
N SER A 27 -9.07 8.05 8.14
CA SER A 27 -8.52 7.73 9.47
C SER A 27 -7.03 8.00 9.62
N GLY A 28 -6.30 8.20 8.51
CA GLY A 28 -4.84 8.33 8.49
C GLY A 28 -4.08 7.03 8.78
N LYS A 29 -4.75 5.89 8.97
CA LYS A 29 -4.11 4.62 9.32
C LYS A 29 -3.42 3.94 8.14
N THR A 30 -3.84 4.28 6.92
CA THR A 30 -3.26 3.74 5.69
C THR A 30 -2.98 4.88 4.72
N ARG A 31 -1.77 4.90 4.18
CA ARG A 31 -1.35 5.76 3.06
C ARG A 31 -0.78 4.90 1.96
N CYS A 32 -1.14 5.17 0.71
CA CYS A 32 -0.71 4.39 -0.43
C CYS A 32 -0.18 5.28 -1.54
N MET A 33 0.79 4.78 -2.29
CA MET A 33 1.42 5.47 -3.40
C MET A 33 1.90 4.47 -4.47
N THR A 34 1.88 4.89 -5.73
CA THR A 34 2.61 4.23 -6.83
C THR A 34 3.86 5.04 -7.17
N ASP A 35 4.89 4.40 -7.71
CA ASP A 35 6.08 5.09 -8.23
C ASP A 35 6.62 4.48 -9.51
N ASN A 36 7.70 5.09 -10.01
CA ASN A 36 8.40 4.65 -11.21
C ASN A 36 9.52 3.62 -10.91
N ILE A 37 9.83 3.36 -9.63
CA ILE A 37 10.86 2.40 -9.22
C ILE A 37 10.28 0.98 -9.25
N GLN A 38 9.04 0.83 -8.81
CA GLN A 38 8.25 -0.40 -8.86
C GLN A 38 6.94 -0.20 -9.66
N PRO A 39 7.02 0.00 -11.00
CA PRO A 39 5.83 0.18 -11.81
C PRO A 39 4.86 -1.00 -11.69
N GLY A 40 3.57 -0.70 -11.57
CA GLY A 40 2.52 -1.71 -11.44
C GLY A 40 2.31 -2.25 -10.02
N THR A 41 3.02 -1.70 -9.04
CA THR A 41 2.84 -2.00 -7.61
C THR A 41 2.17 -0.82 -6.91
N LEU A 42 1.18 -1.12 -6.08
CA LEU A 42 0.64 -0.18 -5.10
C LEU A 42 1.32 -0.44 -3.75
N SER A 43 2.19 0.47 -3.34
CA SER A 43 2.82 0.43 -2.02
C SER A 43 1.94 1.15 -1.00
N CYS A 44 1.71 0.53 0.14
CA CYS A 44 0.92 1.08 1.24
C CYS A 44 1.69 0.95 2.55
N LEU A 45 1.73 2.04 3.32
CA LEU A 45 2.15 2.04 4.71
C LEU A 45 0.92 2.00 5.61
N VAL A 46 0.89 0.98 6.46
CA VAL A 46 -0.27 0.64 7.30
C VAL A 46 0.13 0.63 8.77
N ASN A 47 -0.60 1.37 9.59
CA ASN A 47 -0.44 1.36 11.05
C ASN A 47 -1.15 0.12 11.63
N LEU A 48 -0.52 -1.05 11.47
CA LEU A 48 -1.04 -2.32 11.97
C LEU A 48 -1.01 -2.38 13.50
N THR A 49 -2.08 -2.87 14.10
CA THR A 49 -2.14 -3.13 15.55
C THR A 49 -1.30 -4.34 15.95
N ASN A 50 -1.22 -5.35 15.08
CA ASN A 50 -0.39 -6.54 15.28
C ASN A 50 0.39 -6.83 13.98
N PRO A 51 1.48 -6.11 13.70
CA PRO A 51 2.29 -6.35 12.51
C PRO A 51 2.92 -7.75 12.54
N PRO A 52 3.30 -8.31 11.38
CA PRO A 52 4.06 -9.56 11.34
C PRO A 52 5.35 -9.43 12.14
N LYS A 53 5.91 -10.57 12.57
CA LYS A 53 7.22 -10.57 13.22
C LYS A 53 8.29 -10.37 12.15
N ARG A 54 9.29 -9.54 12.44
CA ARG A 54 10.51 -9.43 11.64
C ARG A 54 11.13 -10.82 11.48
N PRO A 55 11.43 -11.27 10.25
CA PRO A 55 12.13 -12.54 10.04
C PRO A 55 13.50 -12.57 10.71
N ALA A 56 13.94 -13.75 11.13
CA ALA A 56 15.27 -13.93 11.72
C ALA A 56 16.37 -13.72 10.68
N GLY A 57 17.51 -13.17 11.10
CA GLY A 57 18.65 -12.92 10.20
C GLY A 57 18.48 -11.71 9.28
N THR A 58 17.32 -11.05 9.28
CA THR A 58 17.10 -9.79 8.57
C THR A 58 17.94 -8.68 9.21
N GLU A 59 18.86 -8.07 8.46
CA GLU A 59 19.66 -6.90 8.89
C GLU A 59 19.14 -5.59 8.26
N GLY A 60 19.24 -4.47 8.98
CA GLY A 60 18.78 -3.15 8.51
C GLY A 60 17.39 -2.73 8.99
N ASN A 61 16.81 -1.74 8.31
CA ASN A 61 15.51 -1.15 8.66
C ASN A 61 14.38 -2.02 8.12
N TRP A 62 13.61 -2.61 9.04
CA TRP A 62 12.45 -3.45 8.71
C TRP A 62 11.17 -2.77 9.15
N VAL A 63 10.18 -2.66 8.26
CA VAL A 63 8.94 -1.91 8.47
C VAL A 63 7.76 -2.85 8.38
N GLY A 64 7.21 -3.28 9.52
CA GLY A 64 6.15 -4.29 9.57
C GLY A 64 4.82 -3.90 8.93
N GLY A 65 4.57 -2.60 8.78
CA GLY A 65 3.38 -2.06 8.13
C GLY A 65 3.53 -1.82 6.63
N TRP A 66 4.70 -2.08 6.04
CA TRP A 66 4.89 -1.91 4.60
C TRP A 66 4.19 -3.02 3.83
N THR A 67 3.30 -2.65 2.92
CA THR A 67 2.50 -3.60 2.14
C THR A 67 2.60 -3.24 0.67
N ASP A 68 3.15 -4.13 -0.15
CA ASP A 68 3.19 -3.94 -1.60
C ASP A 68 2.19 -4.87 -2.28
N PHE A 69 1.36 -4.32 -3.17
CA PHE A 69 0.36 -5.08 -3.93
C PHE A 69 0.54 -4.88 -5.43
N SER A 70 0.96 -5.94 -6.13
CA SER A 70 1.17 -5.94 -7.59
C SER A 70 -0.03 -6.48 -8.39
N GLY A 71 -1.13 -6.79 -7.72
CA GLY A 71 -2.24 -7.56 -8.28
C GLY A 71 -2.07 -9.06 -8.10
N ARG A 72 -0.92 -9.64 -8.45
CA ARG A 72 -0.72 -11.10 -8.31
C ARG A 72 0.01 -11.51 -7.03
N GLN A 73 0.59 -10.55 -6.33
CA GLN A 73 1.32 -10.77 -5.10
C GLN A 73 1.02 -9.65 -4.11
N VAL A 74 1.03 -10.00 -2.83
CA VAL A 74 0.98 -9.07 -1.71
C VAL A 74 2.09 -9.44 -0.73
N THR A 75 2.97 -8.51 -0.39
CA THR A 75 3.92 -8.67 0.72
C THR A 75 3.48 -7.80 1.89
N VAL A 76 3.75 -8.24 3.13
CA VAL A 76 3.47 -7.46 4.35
C VAL A 76 4.67 -7.53 5.28
N GLY A 77 5.18 -6.37 5.64
CA GLY A 77 6.43 -6.21 6.37
C GLY A 77 7.62 -6.47 5.46
N GLY A 78 8.57 -5.54 5.38
CA GLY A 78 9.71 -5.66 4.47
C GLY A 78 10.91 -4.82 4.92
N LEU A 79 12.06 -5.07 4.28
CA LEU A 79 13.26 -4.25 4.44
C LEU A 79 13.16 -2.98 3.59
N HIS A 80 13.31 -1.82 4.21
CA HIS A 80 13.31 -0.52 3.52
C HIS A 80 14.42 0.36 4.08
N GLY A 81 15.52 0.45 3.33
CA GLY A 81 16.69 1.29 3.68
C GLY A 81 16.44 2.78 3.45
N ASP A 82 15.48 3.12 2.59
CA ASP A 82 15.01 4.46 2.31
C ASP A 82 13.48 4.55 2.49
N PRO A 83 12.89 5.77 2.55
CA PRO A 83 11.44 5.94 2.71
C PRO A 83 10.60 5.52 1.49
N GLY A 84 11.24 5.10 0.40
CA GLY A 84 10.63 4.74 -0.87
C GLY A 84 9.75 5.87 -1.44
N PRO A 85 8.60 5.55 -2.04
CA PRO A 85 7.71 6.55 -2.63
C PRO A 85 7.24 7.60 -1.61
N PHE A 86 7.16 7.23 -0.33
CA PHE A 86 6.68 8.09 0.73
C PHE A 86 7.62 9.23 1.12
N GLN A 87 8.82 9.31 0.52
CA GLN A 87 9.67 10.49 0.63
C GLN A 87 8.98 11.76 0.08
N SER A 88 8.08 11.62 -0.90
CA SER A 88 7.30 12.74 -1.46
C SER A 88 6.18 13.23 -0.53
N GLY A 89 5.93 12.54 0.59
CA GLY A 89 4.89 12.87 1.55
C GLY A 89 3.62 12.04 1.39
N ASP A 90 2.48 12.62 1.80
CA ASP A 90 1.18 11.95 1.77
C ASP A 90 0.29 12.51 0.67
N GLY A 91 -0.50 11.63 0.04
CA GLY A 91 -1.56 12.05 -0.86
C GLY A 91 -2.79 12.61 -0.14
N ASN A 92 -3.73 13.13 -0.94
CA ASN A 92 -5.00 13.61 -0.43
C ASN A 92 -5.86 12.47 0.15
N PRO A 93 -6.74 12.74 1.13
CA PRO A 93 -7.70 11.76 1.61
C PRO A 93 -8.59 11.22 0.49
N LEU A 94 -8.78 9.90 0.45
CA LEU A 94 -9.87 9.27 -0.28
C LEU A 94 -11.04 9.11 0.70
N ASP A 95 -12.03 10.00 0.60
CA ASP A 95 -13.18 10.03 1.50
C ASP A 95 -13.88 8.66 1.60
N TYR A 96 -14.53 8.40 2.74
CA TYR A 96 -15.30 7.18 2.90
C TYR A 96 -16.42 7.10 1.86
N GLY A 97 -16.60 5.92 1.25
CA GLY A 97 -17.45 5.71 0.09
C GLY A 97 -16.80 6.09 -1.24
N GLY A 98 -15.71 6.87 -1.21
CA GLY A 98 -14.98 7.34 -2.38
C GLY A 98 -14.22 6.22 -3.09
N ARG A 99 -14.15 6.33 -4.42
CA ARG A 99 -13.44 5.39 -5.30
C ARG A 99 -12.39 6.12 -6.13
N LEU A 100 -11.24 5.48 -6.31
CA LEU A 100 -10.13 5.95 -7.12
C LEU A 100 -9.66 4.81 -8.02
N SER A 101 -9.53 5.07 -9.33
CA SER A 101 -9.03 4.06 -10.29
C SER A 101 -7.84 4.63 -11.05
N PHE A 102 -6.79 3.81 -11.21
CA PHE A 102 -5.52 4.19 -11.80
C PHE A 102 -4.79 2.93 -12.26
N GLY A 103 -4.23 2.94 -13.47
CA GLY A 103 -3.67 1.72 -14.08
C GLY A 103 -4.68 0.56 -14.04
N ASP A 104 -4.23 -0.60 -13.57
CA ASP A 104 -5.06 -1.79 -13.37
C ASP A 104 -5.81 -1.79 -12.02
N PHE A 105 -5.57 -0.79 -11.16
CA PHE A 105 -6.10 -0.72 -9.80
C PHE A 105 -7.41 0.05 -9.70
N SER A 106 -8.24 -0.38 -8.76
CA SER A 106 -9.39 0.39 -8.32
C SER A 106 -9.59 0.23 -6.81
N CYS A 107 -9.42 1.34 -6.10
CA CYS A 107 -9.49 1.42 -4.65
C CYS A 107 -10.76 2.11 -4.17
N ARG A 108 -11.33 1.64 -3.06
CA ARG A 108 -12.47 2.24 -2.36
C ARG A 108 -12.20 2.31 -0.87
N SER A 109 -12.36 3.49 -0.29
CA SER A 109 -12.13 3.72 1.14
C SER A 109 -13.42 3.54 1.92
N GLU A 110 -13.46 2.62 2.88
CA GLU A 110 -14.60 2.41 3.79
C GLU A 110 -14.17 2.54 5.25
N THR A 111 -15.15 2.69 6.15
CA THR A 111 -14.91 2.67 7.61
C THR A 111 -14.35 1.33 8.08
N SER A 112 -14.63 0.24 7.37
CA SER A 112 -14.09 -1.09 7.64
C SER A 112 -12.69 -1.32 7.06
N GLY A 113 -12.14 -0.39 6.28
CA GLY A 113 -10.82 -0.50 5.65
C GLY A 113 -10.80 -0.03 4.20
N LEU A 114 -9.59 0.02 3.64
CA LEU A 114 -9.35 0.33 2.23
C LEU A 114 -9.42 -0.96 1.41
N PHE A 115 -10.27 -1.01 0.39
CA PHE A 115 -10.33 -2.12 -0.55
C PHE A 115 -9.64 -1.71 -1.84
N CYS A 116 -8.64 -2.45 -2.29
CA CYS A 116 -7.98 -2.21 -3.57
C CYS A 116 -8.02 -3.49 -4.40
N ALA A 117 -8.62 -3.40 -5.58
CA ALA A 117 -8.67 -4.49 -6.55
C ALA A 117 -7.69 -4.24 -7.69
N ASN A 118 -7.04 -5.29 -8.20
CA ASN A 118 -6.40 -5.28 -9.51
C ASN A 118 -7.32 -5.99 -10.51
N THR A 119 -7.89 -5.21 -11.43
CA THR A 119 -8.95 -5.66 -12.34
C THR A 119 -8.45 -6.66 -13.38
N LYS A 120 -7.18 -6.53 -13.80
CA LYS A 120 -6.54 -7.42 -14.77
C LYS A 120 -6.20 -8.78 -14.13
N ALA A 121 -5.66 -8.77 -12.92
CA ALA A 121 -5.32 -9.98 -12.16
C ALA A 121 -6.55 -10.66 -11.53
N LYS A 122 -7.70 -9.97 -11.47
CA LYS A 122 -8.94 -10.44 -10.82
C LYS A 122 -8.72 -10.81 -9.35
N SER A 123 -7.98 -9.96 -8.65
CA SER A 123 -7.63 -10.09 -7.24
C SER A 123 -7.91 -8.80 -6.51
N ALA A 124 -8.00 -8.87 -5.18
CA ALA A 124 -8.11 -7.69 -4.35
C ALA A 124 -7.51 -7.91 -2.97
N ILE A 125 -7.30 -6.81 -2.25
CA ILE A 125 -6.98 -6.81 -0.83
C ILE A 125 -7.89 -5.84 -0.09
N ARG A 126 -8.18 -6.17 1.16
CA ARG A 126 -8.64 -5.20 2.16
C ARG A 126 -7.48 -4.91 3.09
N ILE A 127 -7.23 -3.62 3.29
CA ILE A 127 -6.19 -3.07 4.16
C ILE A 127 -6.87 -2.38 5.34
N SER A 128 -6.52 -2.80 6.54
CA SER A 128 -6.95 -2.15 7.79
C SER A 128 -5.84 -2.28 8.83
N ASP A 129 -5.98 -1.58 9.96
CA ASP A 129 -5.09 -1.76 11.11
C ASP A 129 -5.16 -3.16 11.73
N ALA A 130 -6.26 -3.90 11.52
CA ALA A 130 -6.37 -5.29 11.92
C ALA A 130 -5.54 -6.25 11.04
N GLY A 131 -5.14 -5.83 9.84
CA GLY A 131 -4.35 -6.65 8.93
C GLY A 131 -4.73 -6.49 7.46
N ILE A 132 -4.08 -7.32 6.64
CA ILE A 132 -4.29 -7.43 5.20
C ILE A 132 -5.06 -8.72 4.92
N GLU A 133 -6.19 -8.59 4.25
CA GLU A 133 -7.09 -9.69 3.89
C GLU A 133 -7.13 -9.84 2.37
N PRO A 134 -6.68 -10.98 1.81
CA PRO A 134 -6.66 -11.23 0.36
C PRO A 134 -8.02 -11.70 -0.17
N PHE A 135 -8.27 -11.43 -1.45
CA PHE A 135 -9.42 -11.94 -2.21
C PHE A 135 -9.00 -12.42 -3.60
N GLY A 136 -9.85 -13.26 -4.21
CA GLY A 136 -9.63 -13.81 -5.54
C GLY A 136 -8.64 -14.98 -5.49
N CYS A 137 -7.62 -14.94 -6.34
CA CYS A 137 -6.62 -16.01 -6.44
C CYS A 137 -5.53 -15.96 -5.36
N LEU A 138 -5.42 -14.85 -4.61
CA LEU A 138 -4.36 -14.64 -3.63
C LEU A 138 -4.51 -15.61 -2.46
N GLN A 139 -3.51 -16.44 -2.24
CA GLN A 139 -3.43 -17.39 -1.13
C GLN A 139 -2.15 -17.17 -0.34
N GLU A 140 -2.15 -17.55 0.94
CA GLU A 140 -0.96 -17.44 1.78
C GLU A 140 0.17 -18.29 1.19
N ALA A 141 1.34 -17.68 1.07
CA ALA A 141 2.54 -18.28 0.51
C ALA A 141 3.68 -18.22 1.52
N THR A 142 4.72 -19.02 1.28
CA THR A 142 5.98 -18.87 2.02
C THR A 142 6.56 -17.49 1.71
N PRO A 143 6.79 -16.62 2.71
CA PRO A 143 7.31 -15.28 2.46
C PRO A 143 8.70 -15.33 1.85
N SER A 144 8.91 -14.53 0.81
CA SER A 144 10.24 -14.27 0.27
C SER A 144 11.15 -13.65 1.33
N GLU A 145 12.47 -13.77 1.15
CA GLU A 145 13.45 -13.29 2.13
C GLU A 145 13.22 -11.83 2.52
N GLY A 146 13.25 -11.55 3.83
CA GLY A 146 13.00 -10.21 4.39
C GLY A 146 11.52 -9.83 4.56
N ASN A 147 10.59 -10.56 3.94
CA ASN A 147 9.16 -10.29 4.08
C ASN A 147 8.55 -10.98 5.31
N GLY A 148 7.62 -10.29 5.99
CA GLY A 148 6.95 -10.84 7.16
C GLY A 148 5.81 -11.81 6.82
N ARG A 149 5.02 -11.49 5.80
CA ARG A 149 3.98 -12.34 5.21
C ARG A 149 3.91 -12.13 3.72
N GLU A 150 3.39 -13.13 3.01
CA GLU A 150 3.18 -13.05 1.58
C GLU A 150 1.90 -13.77 1.15
N PHE A 151 1.25 -13.24 0.14
CA PHE A 151 0.16 -13.90 -0.58
C PHE A 151 0.44 -13.86 -2.07
N SER A 152 0.14 -14.92 -2.79
CA SER A 152 0.35 -14.99 -4.24
C SER A 152 -0.70 -15.82 -4.97
N CYS A 153 -0.80 -15.55 -6.27
CA CYS A 153 -1.44 -16.39 -7.29
C CYS A 153 -0.35 -17.01 -8.18
#